data_AF-A0A450TI23-F1
#
_entry.id   AF-A0A450TI23-F1
#
_cell.length_a   1.000
_cell.length_b   1.000
_cell.length_c   1.000
_cell.angle_alpha   90.00
_cell.angle_beta   90.00
_cell.angle_gamma   90.00
#
_symmetry.space_group_name_H-M   'P 1'
#
loop_
_entity.id
_entity.type
_entity.pdbx_description
1 polymer ?
#
loop_
_entity_poly.entity_id
_entity_poly.type
_entity_poly.pdbx_seq_one_letter_code
_entity_poly.pdbx_strand_id
1 'polypeptide(L)'
;MSGIVQDIKDHLEPYRWLSPRSDKEDFRVGIDSVGTAHEKATQLFSEDKPDMAIQVAKHVLEKKISGSPDDFHNLAAQLARKDLYSRASQIILLGLESFDKNIDLLSDGVKYLSSSGDTERANELAKRLQDIPKDHWNWRAFVFLGDYFELMGEFEKAFAVYEEFKKQRPYDERAYSQHGGVFQQWGKYDEAIQIFEEGLRKVRKAPQTALRLADCYIEVGEYSKAIAAIDRAIEGTADSQPSVNISSLFWTRAEAEDALVHSGTITDTKELGKYIESAITDYQAALSMPDCIIVYRIHGPQRIKVLRLYADNHGIDVQTGGRDDEQGAGLSGLPPELLGRLIEMQDHEDDESEEGEEGLES
;
A
#
# COMPACT_ATOMS: atom_id res chain seq x y z
N MET A 1 13.47 -1.92 61.94
CA MET A 1 12.56 -2.35 60.85
C MET A 1 12.69 -1.52 59.57
N SER A 2 13.16 -0.26 59.59
CA SER A 2 13.25 0.55 58.35
C SER A 2 14.44 0.21 57.44
N GLY A 3 15.58 -0.25 57.99
CA GLY A 3 16.77 -0.58 57.19
C GLY A 3 16.57 -1.78 56.24
N ILE A 4 15.98 -2.87 56.75
CA ILE A 4 15.73 -4.09 55.96
C ILE A 4 14.74 -3.83 54.81
N VAL A 5 13.73 -2.98 55.05
CA VAL A 5 12.76 -2.62 54.00
C VAL A 5 13.42 -1.77 52.92
N GLN A 6 14.38 -0.91 53.27
CA GLN A 6 15.11 -0.10 52.30
C GLN A 6 16.07 -0.96 51.47
N ASP A 7 16.82 -1.87 52.10
CA ASP A 7 17.72 -2.80 51.40
C ASP A 7 16.96 -3.68 50.39
N ILE A 8 15.77 -4.16 50.76
CA ILE A 8 14.92 -4.94 49.86
C ILE A 8 14.45 -4.09 48.67
N LYS A 9 14.07 -2.82 48.90
CA LYS A 9 13.66 -1.90 47.82
C LYS A 9 14.81 -1.60 46.86
N ASP A 10 16.00 -1.36 47.39
CA ASP A 10 17.18 -1.04 46.60
C ASP A 10 17.63 -2.26 45.76
N HIS A 11 17.47 -3.48 46.29
CA HIS A 11 17.74 -4.73 45.57
C HIS A 11 16.71 -5.06 44.48
N LEU A 12 15.46 -4.61 44.66
CA LEU A 12 14.39 -4.81 43.67
C LEU A 12 14.35 -3.73 42.59
N GLU A 13 15.07 -2.62 42.77
CA GLU A 13 14.99 -1.47 41.86
C GLU A 13 15.43 -1.80 40.40
N PRO A 14 16.49 -2.60 40.16
CA PRO A 14 16.83 -3.06 38.81
C PRO A 14 15.76 -3.96 38.17
N TYR A 15 14.85 -4.52 38.97
CA TYR A 15 13.78 -5.44 38.57
C TYR A 15 12.40 -4.79 38.65
N ARG A 16 12.30 -3.47 38.86
CA ARG A 16 11.02 -2.76 38.97
C ARG A 16 10.16 -2.82 37.70
N TRP A 17 10.76 -3.20 36.57
CA TRP A 17 10.07 -3.51 35.32
C TRP A 17 9.29 -4.85 35.36
N LEU A 18 9.61 -5.76 36.29
CA LEU A 18 8.91 -7.02 36.54
C LEU A 18 7.78 -6.90 37.55
N SER A 19 7.78 -5.84 38.39
CA SER A 19 6.65 -5.56 39.27
C SER A 19 5.41 -5.33 38.42
N PRO A 20 4.27 -6.00 38.71
CA PRO A 20 3.01 -5.65 38.08
C PRO A 20 2.81 -4.16 38.30
N ARG A 21 2.75 -3.37 37.23
CA ARG A 21 2.50 -1.93 37.32
C ARG A 21 1.12 -1.75 37.96
N SER A 22 1.06 -1.65 39.29
CA SER A 22 -0.17 -1.46 40.07
C SER A 22 -0.76 -0.07 39.91
N ASP A 23 -0.04 0.83 39.23
CA ASP A 23 -0.32 2.27 39.20
C ASP A 23 -0.52 2.79 37.76
N LYS A 24 -0.98 1.95 36.83
CA LYS A 24 -1.62 2.46 35.62
C LYS A 24 -3.11 2.35 35.83
N GLU A 25 -3.82 3.48 35.80
CA GLU A 25 -5.28 3.48 35.62
C GLU A 25 -5.64 2.39 34.60
N ASP A 26 -6.58 1.52 34.95
CA ASP A 26 -7.01 0.46 34.05
C ASP A 26 -7.47 1.13 32.76
N PHE A 27 -6.70 0.94 31.69
CA PHE A 27 -6.93 1.59 30.40
C PHE A 27 -8.25 1.15 29.74
N ARG A 28 -8.91 0.14 30.32
CA ARG A 28 -10.25 -0.34 29.97
C ARG A 28 -11.36 0.50 30.60
N VAL A 29 -11.05 1.34 31.59
CA VAL A 29 -12.02 2.27 32.19
C VAL A 29 -12.47 3.26 31.14
N GLY A 30 -13.79 3.49 31.07
CA GLY A 30 -14.42 4.40 30.11
C GLY A 30 -14.68 3.81 28.73
N ILE A 31 -14.43 2.51 28.53
CA ILE A 31 -14.83 1.79 27.32
C ILE A 31 -16.25 1.25 27.50
N ASP A 32 -17.23 2.09 27.18
CA ASP A 32 -18.67 1.80 27.27
C ASP A 32 -19.30 1.46 25.92
N SER A 33 -18.61 1.75 24.82
CA SER A 33 -19.05 1.50 23.45
C SER A 33 -17.85 1.17 22.56
N VAL A 34 -18.13 0.60 21.38
CA VAL A 34 -17.07 0.36 20.39
C VAL A 34 -16.48 1.67 19.88
N GLY A 35 -17.25 2.77 19.88
CA GLY A 35 -16.77 4.11 19.55
C GLY A 35 -15.70 4.61 20.52
N THR A 36 -15.96 4.51 21.83
CA THR A 36 -14.95 4.88 22.85
C THR A 36 -13.74 3.92 22.83
N ALA A 37 -13.95 2.65 22.47
CA ALA A 37 -12.85 1.71 22.23
C ALA A 37 -11.98 2.13 21.03
N HIS A 38 -12.57 2.57 19.93
CA HIS A 38 -11.87 3.07 18.74
C HIS A 38 -11.01 4.30 19.06
N GLU A 39 -11.57 5.30 19.75
CA GLU A 39 -10.83 6.49 20.17
C GLU A 39 -9.63 6.10 21.04
N LYS A 40 -9.85 5.21 22.02
CA LYS A 40 -8.80 4.75 22.92
C LYS A 40 -7.71 3.97 22.19
N ALA A 41 -8.08 3.06 21.29
CA ALA A 41 -7.12 2.30 20.50
C ALA A 41 -6.28 3.23 19.60
N THR A 42 -6.92 4.23 18.97
CA THR A 42 -6.24 5.23 18.14
C THR A 42 -5.22 6.03 18.95
N GLN A 43 -5.61 6.51 20.13
CA GLN A 43 -4.68 7.19 21.05
C GLN A 43 -3.49 6.28 21.39
N LEU A 44 -3.75 5.04 21.79
CA LEU A 44 -2.69 4.11 22.20
C LEU A 44 -1.73 3.76 21.06
N PHE A 45 -2.22 3.66 19.82
CA PHE A 45 -1.33 3.50 18.66
C PHE A 45 -0.48 4.74 18.40
N SER A 46 -1.02 5.94 18.59
CA SER A 46 -0.24 7.19 18.45
C SER A 46 0.84 7.35 19.54
N GLU A 47 0.62 6.74 20.71
CA GLU A 47 1.57 6.72 21.83
C GLU A 47 2.55 5.53 21.78
N ASP A 48 2.59 4.80 20.65
CA ASP A 48 3.40 3.59 20.45
C ASP A 48 3.17 2.51 21.53
N LYS A 49 1.90 2.27 21.86
CA LYS A 49 1.45 1.25 22.82
C LYS A 49 0.54 0.21 22.15
N PRO A 50 1.02 -0.51 21.13
CA PRO A 50 0.20 -1.46 20.37
C PRO A 50 -0.37 -2.59 21.23
N ASP A 51 0.37 -3.08 22.22
CA ASP A 51 -0.11 -4.14 23.12
C ASP A 51 -1.36 -3.71 23.90
N MET A 52 -1.42 -2.46 24.34
CA MET A 52 -2.57 -1.93 25.07
C MET A 52 -3.76 -1.73 24.14
N ALA A 53 -3.54 -1.27 22.90
CA ALA A 53 -4.60 -1.14 21.89
C ALA A 53 -5.20 -2.52 21.54
N ILE A 54 -4.38 -3.56 21.44
CA ILE A 54 -4.84 -4.94 21.25
C ILE A 54 -5.71 -5.39 22.43
N GLN A 55 -5.35 -5.01 23.66
CA GLN A 55 -6.14 -5.35 24.84
C GLN A 55 -7.48 -4.60 24.90
N VAL A 56 -7.58 -3.41 24.31
CA VAL A 56 -8.86 -2.69 24.12
C VAL A 56 -9.78 -3.51 23.21
N ALA A 57 -9.29 -3.96 22.06
CA ALA A 57 -10.06 -4.80 21.14
C ALA A 57 -10.49 -6.13 21.81
N LYS A 58 -9.61 -6.77 22.58
CA LYS A 58 -9.96 -7.96 23.37
C LYS A 58 -11.08 -7.68 24.37
N HIS A 59 -11.03 -6.54 25.05
CA HIS A 59 -12.07 -6.16 26.01
C HIS A 59 -13.44 -6.01 25.33
N VAL A 60 -13.49 -5.37 24.16
CA VAL A 60 -14.71 -5.27 23.34
C VAL A 60 -15.28 -6.66 23.02
N LEU A 61 -14.44 -7.59 22.59
CA LEU A 61 -14.84 -8.95 22.24
C LEU A 61 -15.32 -9.75 23.47
N GLU A 62 -14.57 -9.72 24.57
CA GLU A 62 -14.88 -10.46 25.80
C GLU A 62 -16.19 -9.99 26.46
N LYS A 63 -16.45 -8.68 26.40
CA LYS A 63 -17.65 -8.08 27.00
C LYS A 63 -18.80 -7.92 26.00
N LYS A 64 -18.58 -8.25 24.73
CA LYS A 64 -19.53 -8.00 23.63
C LYS A 64 -20.06 -6.57 23.66
N ILE A 65 -19.15 -5.60 23.74
CA ILE A 65 -19.50 -4.18 23.81
C ILE A 65 -20.24 -3.78 22.53
N SER A 66 -21.36 -3.08 22.67
CA SER A 66 -22.18 -2.62 21.54
C SER A 66 -21.65 -1.33 20.92
N GLY A 67 -22.01 -1.08 19.68
CA GLY A 67 -21.71 0.16 18.95
C GLY A 67 -22.55 0.27 17.69
N SER A 68 -22.39 1.37 16.97
CA SER A 68 -22.92 1.51 15.61
C SER A 68 -22.05 0.74 14.60
N PRO A 69 -22.55 0.46 13.38
CA PRO A 69 -21.72 -0.13 12.33
C PRO A 69 -20.44 0.65 12.04
N ASP A 70 -20.51 1.99 12.08
CA ASP A 70 -19.35 2.86 11.87
C ASP A 70 -18.31 2.70 12.98
N ASP A 71 -18.73 2.47 14.22
CA ASP A 71 -17.80 2.23 15.33
C ASP A 71 -17.01 0.92 15.12
N PHE A 72 -17.71 -0.15 14.72
CA PHE A 72 -17.10 -1.43 14.39
C PHE A 72 -16.15 -1.31 13.19
N HIS A 73 -16.57 -0.63 12.13
CA HIS A 73 -15.74 -0.30 10.96
C HIS A 73 -14.47 0.42 11.39
N ASN A 74 -14.60 1.52 12.14
CA ASN A 74 -13.49 2.38 12.52
C ASN A 74 -12.47 1.66 13.42
N LEU A 75 -12.92 0.90 14.42
CA LEU A 75 -12.04 0.10 15.27
C LEU A 75 -11.32 -0.98 14.46
N ALA A 76 -12.05 -1.71 13.62
CA ALA A 76 -11.48 -2.77 12.79
C ALA A 76 -10.46 -2.21 11.77
N ALA A 77 -10.79 -1.12 11.10
CA ALA A 77 -9.89 -0.44 10.17
C ALA A 77 -8.61 0.04 10.85
N GLN A 78 -8.70 0.56 12.08
CA GLN A 78 -7.53 0.98 12.83
C GLN A 78 -6.62 -0.19 13.23
N LEU A 79 -7.20 -1.35 13.55
CA LEU A 79 -6.44 -2.58 13.79
C LEU A 79 -5.80 -3.10 12.48
N ALA A 80 -6.55 -3.08 11.37
CA ALA A 80 -6.06 -3.53 10.07
C ALA A 80 -4.89 -2.69 9.53
N ARG A 81 -4.87 -1.37 9.79
CA ARG A 81 -3.72 -0.49 9.49
C ARG A 81 -2.42 -0.86 10.22
N LYS A 82 -2.51 -1.74 11.22
CA LYS A 82 -1.38 -2.30 11.97
C LYS A 82 -1.19 -3.79 11.67
N ASP A 83 -1.74 -4.26 10.55
CA ASP A 83 -1.73 -5.65 10.08
C ASP A 83 -2.35 -6.66 11.06
N LEU A 84 -3.21 -6.19 11.97
CA LEU A 84 -3.93 -7.02 12.93
C LEU A 84 -5.23 -7.58 12.32
N TYR A 85 -5.17 -8.13 11.10
CA TYR A 85 -6.34 -8.58 10.33
C TYR A 85 -7.21 -9.59 11.07
N SER A 86 -6.58 -10.52 11.80
CA SER A 86 -7.29 -11.50 12.63
C SER A 86 -8.13 -10.87 13.75
N ARG A 87 -7.71 -9.73 14.30
CA ARG A 87 -8.45 -9.03 15.36
C ARG A 87 -9.48 -8.09 14.75
N ALA A 88 -9.12 -7.41 13.66
CA ALA A 88 -10.04 -6.59 12.88
C ALA A 88 -11.27 -7.41 12.43
N SER A 89 -11.06 -8.60 11.86
CA SER A 89 -12.16 -9.48 11.44
C SER A 89 -13.05 -9.95 12.59
N GLN A 90 -12.49 -10.21 13.78
CA GLN A 90 -13.30 -10.54 14.97
C GLN A 90 -14.21 -9.38 15.39
N ILE A 91 -13.72 -8.14 15.35
CA ILE A 91 -14.53 -6.94 15.63
C ILE A 91 -15.65 -6.80 14.60
N ILE A 92 -15.35 -7.01 13.32
CA ILE A 92 -16.37 -6.99 12.26
C ILE A 92 -17.42 -8.08 12.47
N LEU A 93 -17.01 -9.32 12.77
CA LEU A 93 -17.93 -10.43 13.02
C LEU A 93 -18.84 -10.14 14.22
N LEU A 94 -18.33 -9.52 15.29
CA LEU A 94 -19.15 -9.07 16.42
C LEU A 94 -20.18 -8.01 15.97
N GLY A 95 -19.80 -7.03 15.16
CA GLY A 95 -20.75 -6.05 14.61
C GLY A 95 -21.84 -6.70 13.75
N LEU A 96 -21.46 -7.68 12.93
CA LEU A 96 -22.39 -8.43 12.08
C LEU A 96 -23.37 -9.31 12.87
N GLU A 97 -23.15 -9.58 14.16
CA GLU A 97 -24.17 -10.22 15.03
C GLU A 97 -25.43 -9.35 15.15
N SER A 98 -25.29 -8.02 15.11
CA SER A 98 -26.40 -7.06 15.24
C SER A 98 -26.81 -6.40 13.92
N PHE A 99 -25.90 -6.38 12.93
CA PHE A 99 -26.06 -5.66 11.67
C PHE A 99 -25.78 -6.56 10.46
N ASP A 100 -26.53 -7.64 10.34
CA ASP A 100 -26.26 -8.76 9.41
C ASP A 100 -26.15 -8.38 7.92
N LYS A 101 -26.78 -7.28 7.49
CA LYS A 101 -26.81 -6.78 6.11
C LYS A 101 -26.10 -5.44 5.93
N ASN A 102 -25.33 -5.00 6.92
CA ASN A 102 -24.56 -3.77 6.77
C ASN A 102 -23.43 -3.97 5.74
N ILE A 103 -23.44 -3.15 4.69
CA ILE A 103 -22.56 -3.30 3.53
C ILE A 103 -21.10 -3.03 3.90
N ASP A 104 -20.81 -2.00 4.69
CA ASP A 104 -19.43 -1.69 5.10
C ASP A 104 -18.85 -2.84 5.93
N LEU A 105 -19.59 -3.34 6.91
CA LEU A 105 -19.14 -4.47 7.73
C LEU A 105 -18.98 -5.77 6.92
N LEU A 106 -19.89 -6.05 5.98
CA LEU A 106 -19.72 -7.22 5.10
C LEU A 106 -18.47 -7.07 4.22
N SER A 107 -18.25 -5.88 3.66
CA SER A 107 -17.10 -5.59 2.79
C SER A 107 -15.79 -5.70 3.56
N ASP A 108 -15.69 -5.04 4.72
CA ASP A 108 -14.51 -5.12 5.59
C ASP A 108 -14.27 -6.55 6.08
N GLY A 109 -15.34 -7.29 6.35
CA GLY A 109 -15.27 -8.69 6.74
C GLY A 109 -14.63 -9.54 5.65
N VAL A 110 -15.07 -9.41 4.39
CA VAL A 110 -14.45 -10.07 3.24
C VAL A 110 -12.97 -9.72 3.13
N LYS A 111 -12.61 -8.43 3.28
CA LYS A 111 -11.21 -7.99 3.21
C LYS A 111 -10.35 -8.55 4.34
N TYR A 112 -10.77 -8.39 5.59
CA TYR A 112 -9.95 -8.73 6.75
C TYR A 112 -9.90 -10.23 7.03
N LEU A 113 -10.98 -10.98 6.75
CA LEU A 113 -10.95 -12.44 6.87
C LEU A 113 -10.02 -13.04 5.83
N SER A 114 -10.10 -12.60 4.57
CA SER A 114 -9.22 -13.09 3.50
C SER A 114 -7.74 -12.74 3.76
N SER A 115 -7.43 -11.51 4.19
CA SER A 115 -6.07 -11.13 4.61
C SER A 115 -5.57 -11.89 5.86
N SER A 116 -6.47 -12.39 6.70
CA SER A 116 -6.09 -13.23 7.86
C SER A 116 -5.98 -14.73 7.54
N GLY A 117 -6.31 -15.14 6.31
CA GLY A 117 -6.31 -16.53 5.87
C GLY A 117 -7.59 -17.32 6.18
N ASP A 118 -8.61 -16.70 6.80
CA ASP A 118 -9.92 -17.33 7.06
C ASP A 118 -10.82 -17.23 5.81
N THR A 119 -10.43 -17.96 4.76
CA THR A 119 -11.08 -17.93 3.44
C THR A 119 -12.49 -18.51 3.46
N GLU A 120 -12.77 -19.43 4.38
CA GLU A 120 -14.10 -20.04 4.55
C GLU A 120 -15.12 -18.99 4.98
N ARG A 121 -14.85 -18.25 6.07
CA ARG A 121 -15.76 -17.19 6.52
C ARG A 121 -15.77 -16.00 5.56
N ALA A 122 -14.66 -15.69 4.91
CA ALA A 122 -14.62 -14.67 3.86
C ALA A 122 -15.61 -15.00 2.73
N ASN A 123 -15.66 -16.26 2.29
CA ASN A 123 -16.61 -16.73 1.27
C ASN A 123 -18.08 -16.59 1.72
N GLU A 124 -18.37 -16.89 2.99
CA GLU A 124 -19.71 -16.71 3.55
C GLU A 124 -20.15 -15.23 3.52
N LEU A 125 -19.27 -14.32 3.93
CA LEU A 125 -19.56 -12.88 3.89
C LEU A 125 -19.65 -12.36 2.44
N ALA A 126 -18.82 -12.88 1.53
CA ALA A 126 -18.87 -12.55 0.11
C ALA A 126 -20.21 -12.96 -0.53
N LYS A 127 -20.76 -14.12 -0.16
CA LYS A 127 -22.11 -14.53 -0.60
C LYS A 127 -23.19 -13.62 -0.04
N ARG A 128 -23.15 -13.33 1.26
CA ARG A 128 -24.10 -12.40 1.91
C ARG A 128 -24.07 -11.00 1.30
N LEU A 129 -22.89 -10.50 0.93
CA LEU A 129 -22.73 -9.22 0.23
C LEU A 129 -23.37 -9.27 -1.16
N GLN A 130 -23.18 -10.37 -1.89
CA GLN A 130 -23.76 -10.59 -3.22
C GLN A 130 -25.30 -10.69 -3.23
N ASP A 131 -25.91 -11.05 -2.11
CA ASP A 131 -27.37 -11.05 -1.95
C ASP A 131 -27.98 -9.64 -1.82
N ILE A 132 -27.14 -8.61 -1.59
CA ILE A 132 -27.57 -7.22 -1.49
C ILE A 132 -27.61 -6.59 -2.90
N PRO A 133 -28.69 -5.87 -3.28
CA PRO A 133 -28.76 -5.15 -4.54
C PRO A 133 -27.56 -4.21 -4.75
N LYS A 134 -26.97 -4.27 -5.94
CA LYS A 134 -25.69 -3.61 -6.26
C LYS A 134 -25.77 -2.08 -6.30
N ASP A 135 -26.96 -1.53 -6.49
CA ASP A 135 -27.21 -0.09 -6.41
C ASP A 135 -27.02 0.47 -4.99
N HIS A 136 -27.12 -0.39 -3.96
CA HIS A 136 -26.79 -0.03 -2.58
C HIS A 136 -25.30 -0.12 -2.26
N TRP A 137 -24.48 -0.75 -3.12
CA TRP A 137 -23.07 -0.94 -2.83
C TRP A 137 -22.30 0.39 -2.86
N ASN A 138 -21.39 0.53 -1.92
CA ASN A 138 -20.34 1.54 -1.95
C ASN A 138 -19.10 0.99 -2.66
N TRP A 139 -18.08 1.83 -2.85
CA TRP A 139 -16.85 1.42 -3.54
C TRP A 139 -16.13 0.26 -2.84
N ARG A 140 -16.18 0.16 -1.50
CA ARG A 140 -15.50 -0.91 -0.74
C ARG A 140 -16.10 -2.26 -1.08
N ALA A 141 -17.42 -2.35 -1.21
CA ALA A 141 -18.09 -3.59 -1.57
C ALA A 141 -17.59 -4.14 -2.91
N PHE A 142 -17.45 -3.28 -3.93
CA PHE A 142 -16.90 -3.69 -5.22
C PHE A 142 -15.42 -4.04 -5.13
N VAL A 143 -14.61 -3.16 -4.54
CA VAL A 143 -13.16 -3.34 -4.46
C VAL A 143 -12.79 -4.56 -3.64
N PHE A 144 -13.31 -4.69 -2.42
CA PHE A 144 -12.92 -5.79 -1.52
C PHE A 144 -13.45 -7.15 -1.98
N LEU A 145 -14.60 -7.20 -2.66
CA LEU A 145 -15.07 -8.43 -3.28
C LEU A 145 -14.23 -8.82 -4.50
N GLY A 146 -13.85 -7.85 -5.33
CA GLY A 146 -12.95 -8.07 -6.47
C GLY A 146 -11.57 -8.55 -6.02
N ASP A 147 -10.95 -7.85 -5.07
CA ASP A 147 -9.68 -8.23 -4.43
C ASP A 147 -9.74 -9.66 -3.87
N TYR A 148 -10.87 -10.03 -3.25
CA TYR A 148 -11.08 -11.37 -2.73
C TYR A 148 -11.10 -12.41 -3.86
N PHE A 149 -11.80 -12.15 -4.96
CA PHE A 149 -11.80 -13.07 -6.09
C PHE A 149 -10.43 -13.18 -6.76
N GLU A 150 -9.68 -12.09 -6.90
CA GLU A 150 -8.28 -12.13 -7.37
C GLU A 150 -7.40 -13.00 -6.46
N LEU A 151 -7.49 -12.81 -5.13
CA LEU A 151 -6.75 -13.62 -4.16
C LEU A 151 -7.08 -15.12 -4.28
N MET A 152 -8.32 -15.46 -4.60
CA MET A 152 -8.74 -16.84 -4.81
C MET A 152 -8.40 -17.38 -6.22
N GLY A 153 -7.79 -16.57 -7.08
CA GLY A 153 -7.51 -16.91 -8.49
C GLY A 153 -8.75 -16.94 -9.39
N GLU A 154 -9.89 -16.43 -8.92
CA GLU A 154 -11.17 -16.38 -9.65
C GLU A 154 -11.30 -15.08 -10.44
N PHE A 155 -10.33 -14.82 -11.31
CA PHE A 155 -10.20 -13.55 -12.01
C PHE A 155 -11.40 -13.18 -12.89
N GLU A 156 -12.11 -14.14 -13.50
CA GLU A 156 -13.33 -13.86 -14.27
C GLU A 156 -14.43 -13.26 -13.39
N LYS A 157 -14.51 -13.68 -12.11
CA LYS A 157 -15.46 -13.10 -11.16
C LYS A 157 -15.01 -11.71 -10.73
N ALA A 158 -13.72 -11.51 -10.46
CA ALA A 158 -13.17 -10.18 -10.16
C ALA A 158 -13.46 -9.19 -11.30
N PHE A 159 -13.19 -9.61 -12.54
CA PHE A 159 -13.47 -8.84 -13.73
C PHE A 159 -14.95 -8.43 -13.82
N ALA A 160 -15.87 -9.38 -13.65
CA ALA A 160 -17.30 -9.10 -13.66
C ALA A 160 -17.74 -8.14 -12.55
N VAL A 161 -17.14 -8.23 -11.35
CA VAL A 161 -17.40 -7.30 -10.24
C VAL A 161 -16.95 -5.88 -10.61
N TYR A 162 -15.78 -5.70 -11.20
CA TYR A 162 -15.30 -4.37 -11.58
C TYR A 162 -15.99 -3.79 -12.80
N GLU A 163 -16.39 -4.62 -13.77
CA GLU A 163 -17.23 -4.18 -14.88
C GLU A 163 -18.56 -3.61 -14.36
N GLU A 164 -19.14 -4.27 -13.36
CA GLU A 164 -20.36 -3.81 -12.71
C GLU A 164 -20.11 -2.56 -11.84
N PHE A 165 -18.96 -2.46 -11.19
CA PHE A 165 -18.55 -1.24 -10.48
C PHE A 165 -18.53 -0.04 -11.43
N LYS A 166 -17.97 -0.19 -12.64
CA LYS A 166 -17.99 0.86 -13.67
C LYS A 166 -19.42 1.26 -14.06
N LYS A 167 -20.35 0.31 -14.16
CA LYS A 167 -21.76 0.59 -14.50
C LYS A 167 -22.47 1.36 -13.38
N GLN A 168 -22.26 0.96 -12.12
CA GLN A 168 -22.93 1.56 -10.96
C GLN A 168 -22.31 2.91 -10.56
N ARG A 169 -21.00 3.08 -10.76
CA ARG A 169 -20.23 4.26 -10.35
C ARG A 169 -19.30 4.73 -11.48
N PRO A 170 -19.83 5.19 -12.63
CA PRO A 170 -19.04 5.51 -13.82
C PRO A 170 -18.07 6.69 -13.68
N TYR A 171 -18.16 7.45 -12.58
CA TYR A 171 -17.32 8.60 -12.29
C TYR A 171 -16.32 8.36 -11.14
N ASP A 172 -16.20 7.13 -10.66
CA ASP A 172 -15.24 6.73 -9.65
C ASP A 172 -13.99 6.15 -10.33
N GLU A 173 -12.82 6.77 -10.12
CA GLU A 173 -11.58 6.30 -10.76
C GLU A 173 -11.24 4.85 -10.40
N ARG A 174 -11.62 4.40 -9.19
CA ARG A 174 -11.33 3.05 -8.69
C ARG A 174 -11.97 1.98 -9.56
N ALA A 175 -13.13 2.27 -10.15
CA ALA A 175 -13.80 1.31 -11.02
C ALA A 175 -12.96 0.98 -12.26
N TYR A 176 -12.27 1.97 -12.82
CA TYR A 176 -11.40 1.78 -13.99
C TYR A 176 -10.02 1.27 -13.58
N SER A 177 -9.45 1.79 -12.48
CA SER A 177 -8.14 1.35 -12.01
C SER A 177 -8.13 -0.13 -11.60
N GLN A 178 -9.20 -0.62 -10.98
CA GLN A 178 -9.32 -2.04 -10.65
C GLN A 178 -9.61 -2.91 -11.87
N HIS A 179 -10.55 -2.49 -12.73
CA HIS A 179 -10.90 -3.25 -13.92
C HIS A 179 -9.72 -3.43 -14.88
N GLY A 180 -8.96 -2.37 -15.17
CA GLY A 180 -7.76 -2.46 -15.99
C GLY A 180 -6.60 -3.14 -15.26
N GLY A 181 -6.56 -3.03 -13.92
CA GLY A 181 -5.55 -3.68 -13.08
C GLY A 181 -5.53 -5.21 -13.23
N VAL A 182 -6.68 -5.84 -13.45
CA VAL A 182 -6.76 -7.28 -13.73
C VAL A 182 -6.00 -7.65 -15.01
N PHE A 183 -6.17 -6.88 -16.09
CA PHE A 183 -5.41 -7.12 -17.33
C PHE A 183 -3.93 -6.80 -17.19
N GLN A 184 -3.60 -5.74 -16.45
CA GLN A 184 -2.21 -5.37 -16.16
C GLN A 184 -1.47 -6.51 -15.44
N GLN A 185 -2.08 -7.14 -14.42
CA GLN A 185 -1.49 -8.28 -13.71
C GLN A 185 -1.26 -9.51 -14.61
N TRP A 186 -2.01 -9.63 -15.70
CA TRP A 186 -1.87 -10.69 -16.69
C TRP A 186 -0.93 -10.34 -17.85
N GLY A 187 -0.24 -9.20 -17.81
CA GLY A 187 0.62 -8.72 -18.89
C GLY A 187 -0.13 -8.28 -20.14
N LYS A 188 -1.46 -8.14 -20.07
CA LYS A 188 -2.33 -7.70 -21.17
C LYS A 188 -2.43 -6.18 -21.18
N TYR A 189 -1.30 -5.53 -21.46
CA TYR A 189 -1.15 -4.09 -21.32
C TYR A 189 -2.03 -3.29 -22.28
N ASP A 190 -2.23 -3.76 -23.52
CA ASP A 190 -3.09 -3.07 -24.49
C ASP A 190 -4.56 -3.00 -24.03
N GLU A 191 -5.10 -4.09 -23.48
CA GLU A 191 -6.45 -4.11 -22.92
C GLU A 191 -6.55 -3.25 -21.65
N ALA A 192 -5.52 -3.26 -20.80
CA ALA A 192 -5.46 -2.40 -19.61
C ALA A 192 -5.47 -0.90 -19.99
N ILE A 193 -4.63 -0.52 -20.98
CA ILE A 193 -4.56 0.85 -21.52
C ILE A 193 -5.94 1.33 -21.98
N GLN A 194 -6.69 0.52 -22.73
CA GLN A 194 -8.01 0.89 -23.22
C GLN A 194 -8.97 1.24 -22.07
N ILE A 195 -8.94 0.47 -20.98
CA ILE A 195 -9.80 0.70 -19.81
C ILE A 195 -9.36 1.93 -19.03
N PHE A 196 -8.06 2.11 -18.81
CA PHE A 196 -7.55 3.27 -18.08
C PHE A 196 -7.79 4.58 -18.85
N GLU A 197 -7.57 4.59 -20.17
CA GLU A 197 -7.94 5.72 -21.02
C GLU A 197 -9.45 6.02 -20.97
N GLU A 198 -10.30 4.99 -20.93
CA GLU A 198 -11.74 5.18 -20.72
C GLU A 198 -12.01 5.88 -19.38
N GLY A 199 -11.36 5.43 -18.30
CA GLY A 199 -11.44 6.06 -16.99
C GLY A 199 -11.03 7.53 -17.02
N LEU A 200 -9.91 7.84 -17.67
CA LEU A 200 -9.44 9.21 -17.83
C LEU A 200 -10.33 10.08 -18.74
N ARG A 201 -11.13 9.50 -19.64
CA ARG A 201 -12.17 10.24 -20.38
C ARG A 201 -13.40 10.54 -19.53
N LYS A 202 -13.72 9.65 -18.57
CA LYS A 202 -14.93 9.73 -17.74
C LYS A 202 -14.72 10.53 -16.45
N VAL A 203 -13.53 10.44 -15.87
CA VAL A 203 -13.19 11.02 -14.58
C VAL A 203 -12.13 12.10 -14.79
N ARG A 204 -12.46 13.35 -14.41
CA ARG A 204 -11.56 14.49 -14.62
C ARG A 204 -10.29 14.38 -13.78
N LYS A 205 -10.43 14.10 -12.49
CA LYS A 205 -9.33 13.90 -11.53
C LYS A 205 -9.24 12.41 -11.21
N ALA A 206 -8.25 11.75 -11.81
CA ALA A 206 -8.08 10.31 -11.66
C ALA A 206 -6.58 9.94 -11.59
N PRO A 207 -5.85 10.42 -10.57
CA PRO A 207 -4.41 10.24 -10.47
C PRO A 207 -4.00 8.76 -10.33
N GLN A 208 -4.81 7.91 -9.70
CA GLN A 208 -4.50 6.48 -9.58
C GLN A 208 -4.66 5.75 -10.92
N THR A 209 -5.69 6.12 -11.69
CA THR A 209 -5.89 5.57 -13.03
C THR A 209 -4.80 6.06 -13.99
N ALA A 210 -4.40 7.33 -13.88
CA ALA A 210 -3.34 7.91 -14.70
C ALA A 210 -1.97 7.29 -14.40
N LEU A 211 -1.65 7.03 -13.12
CA LEU A 211 -0.45 6.29 -12.72
C LEU A 211 -0.41 4.90 -13.35
N ARG A 212 -1.47 4.10 -13.21
CA ARG A 212 -1.54 2.75 -13.81
C ARG A 212 -1.47 2.75 -15.33
N LEU A 213 -2.03 3.78 -15.97
CA LEU A 213 -1.91 3.98 -17.42
C LEU A 213 -0.45 4.23 -17.81
N ALA A 214 0.26 5.07 -17.07
CA ALA A 214 1.66 5.34 -17.32
C ALA A 214 2.53 4.10 -17.16
N ASP A 215 2.31 3.30 -16.11
CA ASP A 215 2.99 2.02 -15.92
C ASP A 215 2.80 1.12 -17.14
N CYS A 216 1.56 0.98 -17.65
CA CYS A 216 1.31 0.19 -18.85
C CYS A 216 1.98 0.77 -20.11
N TYR A 217 2.04 2.09 -20.25
CA TYR A 217 2.76 2.71 -21.36
C TYR A 217 4.27 2.49 -21.28
N ILE A 218 4.87 2.46 -20.08
CA ILE A 218 6.28 2.10 -19.90
C ILE A 218 6.52 0.67 -20.39
N GLU A 219 5.66 -0.27 -19.98
CA GLU A 219 5.77 -1.69 -20.34
C GLU A 219 5.70 -1.94 -21.86
N VAL A 220 4.89 -1.14 -22.59
CA VAL A 220 4.81 -1.24 -24.06
C VAL A 220 5.78 -0.31 -24.80
N GLY A 221 6.67 0.39 -24.09
CA GLY A 221 7.71 1.26 -24.67
C GLY A 221 7.24 2.63 -25.15
N GLU A 222 6.02 3.04 -24.78
CA GLU A 222 5.37 4.31 -25.17
C GLU A 222 5.68 5.43 -24.16
N TYR A 223 6.97 5.67 -23.91
CA TYR A 223 7.44 6.53 -22.81
C TYR A 223 6.90 7.96 -22.83
N SER A 224 6.77 8.58 -24.01
CA SER A 224 6.20 9.93 -24.12
C SER A 224 4.73 9.99 -23.68
N LYS A 225 3.96 8.91 -23.91
CA LYS A 225 2.57 8.82 -23.41
C LYS A 225 2.54 8.56 -21.90
N ALA A 226 3.49 7.79 -21.37
CA ALA A 226 3.63 7.58 -19.94
C ALA A 226 3.89 8.90 -19.19
N ILE A 227 4.83 9.73 -19.67
CA ILE A 227 5.13 11.05 -19.11
C ILE A 227 3.86 11.92 -19.10
N ALA A 228 3.15 12.01 -20.23
CA ALA A 228 1.93 12.79 -20.34
C ALA A 228 0.80 12.29 -19.40
N ALA A 229 0.70 10.99 -19.18
CA ALA A 229 -0.24 10.41 -18.22
C ALA A 229 0.11 10.81 -16.78
N ILE A 230 1.40 10.75 -16.40
CA ILE A 230 1.82 11.18 -15.06
C ILE A 230 1.68 12.68 -14.84
N ASP A 231 1.98 13.52 -15.83
CA ASP A 231 1.73 14.97 -15.72
C ASP A 231 0.27 15.25 -15.36
N ARG A 232 -0.65 14.53 -16.00
CA ARG A 232 -2.07 14.59 -15.69
C ARG A 232 -2.41 14.06 -14.29
N ALA A 233 -1.69 13.05 -13.81
CA ALA A 233 -1.82 12.56 -12.44
C ALA A 233 -1.40 13.61 -11.43
N ILE A 234 -0.25 14.26 -11.64
CA ILE A 234 0.29 15.34 -10.79
C ILE A 234 -0.65 16.55 -10.76
N GLU A 235 -1.22 16.95 -11.90
CA GLU A 235 -2.26 17.99 -11.94
C GLU A 235 -3.50 17.60 -11.12
N GLY A 236 -3.81 16.30 -11.08
CA GLY A 236 -4.94 15.73 -10.34
C GLY A 236 -4.75 15.65 -8.83
N THR A 237 -3.50 15.68 -8.31
CA THR A 237 -3.19 15.53 -6.88
C THR A 237 -3.18 16.83 -6.08
N ALA A 238 -3.55 17.97 -6.69
CA ALA A 238 -3.61 19.29 -6.02
C ALA A 238 -4.69 19.41 -4.91
N ASP A 239 -5.26 18.30 -4.42
CA ASP A 239 -6.24 18.25 -3.33
C ASP A 239 -5.57 17.98 -1.96
N SER A 240 -6.28 18.22 -0.85
CA SER A 240 -5.72 18.15 0.51
C SER A 240 -5.27 16.76 0.97
N GLN A 241 -5.72 15.69 0.30
CA GLN A 241 -5.30 14.31 0.55
C GLN A 241 -5.18 13.57 -0.80
N PRO A 242 -3.96 13.31 -1.29
CA PRO A 242 -3.74 12.54 -2.51
C PRO A 242 -4.30 11.11 -2.36
N SER A 243 -4.97 10.59 -3.40
CA SER A 243 -5.42 9.18 -3.45
C SER A 243 -4.29 8.21 -3.84
N VAL A 244 -3.10 8.73 -4.13
CA VAL A 244 -1.90 8.02 -4.59
C VAL A 244 -0.68 8.52 -3.83
N ASN A 245 0.35 7.69 -3.72
CA ASN A 245 1.64 8.14 -3.22
C ASN A 245 2.24 9.15 -4.20
N ILE A 246 2.53 10.36 -3.72
CA ILE A 246 3.15 11.42 -4.52
C ILE A 246 4.55 10.97 -4.96
N SER A 247 5.29 10.28 -4.08
CA SER A 247 6.60 9.71 -4.41
C SER A 247 6.53 8.80 -5.65
N SER A 248 5.49 7.98 -5.78
CA SER A 248 5.31 7.07 -6.92
C SER A 248 5.04 7.82 -8.22
N LEU A 249 4.33 8.97 -8.19
CA LEU A 249 4.14 9.77 -9.40
C LEU A 249 5.47 10.29 -9.95
N PHE A 250 6.27 10.93 -9.10
CA PHE A 250 7.59 11.43 -9.51
C PHE A 250 8.51 10.28 -9.93
N TRP A 251 8.47 9.16 -9.22
CA TRP A 251 9.26 7.98 -9.58
C TRP A 251 8.90 7.44 -10.97
N THR A 252 7.61 7.22 -11.25
CA THR A 252 7.17 6.68 -12.54
C THR A 252 7.45 7.66 -13.69
N ARG A 253 7.33 8.98 -13.48
CA ARG A 253 7.74 9.95 -14.51
C ARG A 253 9.24 9.90 -14.77
N ALA A 254 10.05 9.83 -13.72
CA ALA A 254 11.50 9.68 -13.84
C ALA A 254 11.88 8.39 -14.58
N GLU A 255 11.20 7.26 -14.31
CA GLU A 255 11.44 6.00 -15.01
C GLU A 255 11.10 6.10 -16.50
N ALA A 256 9.98 6.74 -16.85
CA ALA A 256 9.61 6.97 -18.24
C ALA A 256 10.60 7.89 -18.97
N GLU A 257 11.04 8.97 -18.32
CA GLU A 257 12.06 9.87 -18.88
C GLU A 257 13.43 9.21 -19.02
N ASP A 258 13.86 8.44 -18.01
CA ASP A 258 15.09 7.65 -18.01
C ASP A 258 15.09 6.61 -19.15
N ALA A 259 13.98 5.88 -19.31
CA ALA A 259 13.81 4.93 -20.41
C ALA A 259 13.80 5.63 -21.78
N LEU A 260 13.18 6.81 -21.88
CA LEU A 260 13.19 7.61 -23.11
C LEU A 260 14.61 8.09 -23.45
N VAL A 261 15.39 8.56 -22.47
CA VAL A 261 16.80 8.93 -22.62
C VAL A 261 17.60 7.76 -23.19
N HIS A 262 17.45 6.56 -22.61
CA HIS A 262 18.20 5.37 -23.02
C HIS A 262 17.66 4.70 -24.29
N SER A 263 16.45 5.05 -24.76
CA SER A 263 15.88 4.52 -26.01
C SER A 263 16.67 4.92 -27.27
N GLY A 264 17.51 5.97 -27.17
CA GLY A 264 18.28 6.51 -28.30
C GLY A 264 17.43 7.24 -29.35
N THR A 265 16.15 7.49 -29.06
CA THR A 265 15.23 8.18 -29.98
C THR A 265 15.42 9.70 -29.99
N ILE A 266 15.96 10.28 -28.92
CA ILE A 266 16.24 11.71 -28.81
C ILE A 266 17.59 12.02 -29.46
N THR A 267 17.57 12.69 -30.62
CA THR A 267 18.80 13.03 -31.36
C THR A 267 19.33 14.43 -31.06
N ASP A 268 18.47 15.34 -30.59
CA ASP A 268 18.87 16.70 -30.24
C ASP A 268 19.51 16.73 -28.86
N THR A 269 20.79 17.11 -28.77
CA THR A 269 21.56 17.09 -27.52
C THR A 269 20.97 18.02 -26.44
N LYS A 270 20.35 19.13 -26.85
CA LYS A 270 19.73 20.07 -25.92
C LYS A 270 18.42 19.50 -25.35
N GLU A 271 17.62 18.87 -26.18
CA GLU A 271 16.42 18.14 -25.75
C GLU A 271 16.79 16.96 -24.84
N LEU A 272 17.81 16.18 -25.20
CA LEU A 272 18.34 15.09 -24.38
C LEU A 272 18.72 15.57 -22.98
N GLY A 273 19.44 16.70 -22.89
CA GLY A 273 19.82 17.27 -21.60
C GLY A 273 18.64 17.64 -20.71
N LYS A 274 17.54 18.15 -21.30
CA LYS A 274 16.33 18.47 -20.53
C LYS A 274 15.69 17.24 -19.90
N TYR A 275 15.56 16.15 -20.66
CA TYR A 275 14.98 14.91 -20.14
C TYR A 275 15.87 14.29 -19.06
N ILE A 276 17.20 14.35 -19.20
CA ILE A 276 18.13 13.89 -18.16
C ILE A 276 17.98 14.73 -16.88
N GLU A 277 17.97 16.07 -17.01
CA GLU A 277 17.77 16.98 -15.87
C GLU A 277 16.41 16.75 -15.17
N SER A 278 15.35 16.57 -15.96
CA SER A 278 14.00 16.28 -15.46
C SER A 278 13.97 14.96 -14.68
N ALA A 279 14.52 13.88 -15.25
CA ALA A 279 14.51 12.56 -14.63
C ALA A 279 15.28 12.55 -13.31
N ILE A 280 16.45 13.20 -13.27
CA ILE A 280 17.23 13.34 -12.03
C ILE A 280 16.44 14.13 -10.98
N THR A 281 15.80 15.22 -11.39
CA THR A 281 14.98 16.06 -10.49
C THR A 281 13.82 15.27 -9.90
N ASP A 282 13.14 14.46 -10.71
CA ASP A 282 12.01 13.67 -10.28
C ASP A 282 12.41 12.49 -9.39
N TYR A 283 13.51 11.78 -9.68
CA TYR A 283 14.05 10.79 -8.75
C TYR A 283 14.39 11.44 -7.40
N GLN A 284 15.01 12.62 -7.39
CA GLN A 284 15.28 13.36 -6.15
C GLN A 284 14.01 13.78 -5.43
N ALA A 285 12.99 14.25 -6.16
CA ALA A 285 11.69 14.61 -5.61
C ALA A 285 11.05 13.40 -4.94
N ALA A 286 10.96 12.26 -5.62
CA ALA A 286 10.42 11.01 -5.09
C ALA A 286 11.14 10.59 -3.79
N LEU A 287 12.48 10.67 -3.74
CA LEU A 287 13.28 10.33 -2.56
C LEU A 287 13.03 11.24 -1.34
N SER A 288 12.66 12.50 -1.60
CA SER A 288 12.41 13.53 -0.58
C SER A 288 11.01 13.47 0.03
N MET A 289 10.06 12.81 -0.62
CA MET A 289 8.66 12.78 -0.16
C MET A 289 8.50 11.93 1.12
N PRO A 290 7.59 12.32 2.04
CA PRO A 290 7.32 11.55 3.26
C PRO A 290 6.79 10.13 3.02
N ASP A 291 6.08 9.92 1.91
CA ASP A 291 5.50 8.65 1.48
C ASP A 291 6.45 7.84 0.58
N CYS A 292 7.73 8.20 0.51
CA CYS A 292 8.75 7.47 -0.24
C CYS A 292 8.97 6.06 0.32
N ILE A 293 8.84 5.06 -0.55
CA ILE A 293 9.03 3.65 -0.20
C ILE A 293 10.50 3.23 -0.21
N ILE A 294 10.81 2.14 0.49
CA ILE A 294 12.19 1.66 0.70
C ILE A 294 12.88 1.35 -0.62
N VAL A 295 12.18 0.71 -1.56
CA VAL A 295 12.71 0.33 -2.88
C VAL A 295 13.30 1.53 -3.62
N TYR A 296 12.61 2.68 -3.59
CA TYR A 296 13.11 3.91 -4.22
C TYR A 296 14.42 4.39 -3.60
N ARG A 297 14.55 4.29 -2.27
CA ARG A 297 15.79 4.66 -1.55
C ARG A 297 16.97 3.76 -1.90
N ILE A 298 16.69 2.51 -2.27
CA ILE A 298 17.71 1.54 -2.65
C ILE A 298 18.22 1.78 -4.07
N HIS A 299 17.34 2.06 -5.04
CA HIS A 299 17.69 2.16 -6.46
C HIS A 299 17.91 3.60 -6.97
N GLY A 300 17.28 4.59 -6.34
CA GLY A 300 17.28 5.98 -6.79
C GLY A 300 18.69 6.58 -6.93
N PRO A 301 19.60 6.42 -5.95
CA PRO A 301 20.97 6.94 -6.06
C PRO A 301 21.75 6.40 -7.28
N GLN A 302 21.55 5.13 -7.61
CA GLN A 302 22.20 4.45 -8.72
C GLN A 302 21.62 4.94 -10.05
N ARG A 303 20.29 5.05 -10.15
CA ARG A 303 19.61 5.64 -11.33
C ARG A 303 20.12 7.06 -11.63
N ILE A 304 20.16 7.92 -10.61
CA ILE A 304 20.69 9.29 -10.73
C ILE A 304 22.16 9.28 -11.19
N LYS A 305 23.00 8.40 -10.63
CA LYS A 305 24.41 8.27 -11.03
C LYS A 305 24.56 7.85 -12.49
N VAL A 306 23.77 6.88 -12.96
CA VAL A 306 23.79 6.42 -14.35
C VAL A 306 23.44 7.57 -15.30
N LEU A 307 22.38 8.32 -15.01
CA LEU A 307 21.95 9.46 -15.83
C LEU A 307 23.03 10.56 -15.92
N ARG A 308 23.74 10.85 -14.82
CA ARG A 308 24.86 11.81 -14.82
C ARG A 308 26.01 11.34 -15.71
N LEU A 309 26.44 10.08 -15.58
CA LEU A 309 27.48 9.50 -16.42
C LEU A 309 27.06 9.46 -17.90
N TYR A 310 25.79 9.19 -18.16
CA TYR A 310 25.24 9.23 -19.51
C TYR A 310 25.32 10.64 -20.09
N ALA A 311 24.95 11.67 -19.33
CA ALA A 311 25.07 13.06 -19.75
C ALA A 311 26.52 13.48 -20.04
N ASP A 312 27.45 13.13 -19.15
CA ASP A 312 28.88 13.43 -19.30
C ASP A 312 29.42 12.84 -20.62
N ASN A 313 29.05 11.60 -20.94
CA ASN A 313 29.43 10.93 -22.18
C ASN A 313 28.87 11.61 -23.44
N HIS A 314 27.78 12.37 -23.31
CA HIS A 314 27.16 13.13 -24.39
C HIS A 314 27.55 14.62 -24.39
N GLY A 315 28.48 15.03 -23.51
CA GLY A 315 28.93 16.41 -23.39
C GLY A 315 27.85 17.36 -22.86
N ILE A 316 26.89 16.83 -22.09
CA ILE A 316 25.80 17.59 -21.48
C ILE A 316 26.19 17.91 -20.04
N ASP A 317 26.27 19.20 -19.71
CA ASP A 317 26.47 19.67 -18.34
C ASP A 317 25.13 19.72 -17.60
N VAL A 318 24.91 18.78 -16.70
CA VAL A 318 23.69 18.68 -15.88
C VAL A 318 23.97 19.36 -14.55
N GLN A 319 23.28 20.45 -14.22
CA GLN A 319 23.56 21.20 -13.00
C GLN A 319 23.43 20.30 -11.75
N THR A 320 24.50 20.23 -10.96
CA THR A 320 24.53 19.56 -9.67
C THR A 320 23.69 20.36 -8.67
N GLY A 321 22.39 20.13 -8.68
CA GLY A 321 21.52 20.49 -7.55
C GLY A 321 22.05 19.81 -6.29
N GLY A 322 22.77 20.56 -5.47
CA GLY A 322 23.63 20.05 -4.41
C GLY A 322 22.92 19.13 -3.41
N ARG A 323 23.51 17.95 -3.24
CA ARG A 323 24.21 17.58 -2.01
C ARG A 323 25.32 16.61 -2.40
N ASP A 324 26.53 17.13 -2.40
CA ASP A 324 27.73 16.34 -2.13
C ASP A 324 27.61 15.78 -0.72
N ASP A 325 26.75 14.77 -0.54
CA ASP A 325 26.89 13.83 0.56
C ASP A 325 27.59 12.59 -0.02
N GLU A 326 28.87 12.76 -0.31
CA GLU A 326 29.88 11.68 -0.21
C GLU A 326 30.03 11.21 1.26
N GLN A 327 28.91 11.02 1.96
CA GLN A 327 28.84 10.20 3.16
C GLN A 327 27.96 9.01 2.84
N GLY A 328 28.63 7.87 2.59
CA GLY A 328 27.98 6.62 2.30
C GLY A 328 26.88 6.28 3.31
N ALA A 329 25.63 6.39 2.86
CA ALA A 329 24.57 5.47 3.27
C ALA A 329 24.66 4.21 2.38
N GLY A 330 25.85 3.64 2.25
CA GLY A 330 26.02 2.33 1.67
C GLY A 330 25.65 1.31 2.73
N LEU A 331 24.44 0.74 2.68
CA LEU A 331 23.99 -0.47 3.40
C LEU A 331 24.26 -0.55 4.94
N SER A 332 24.85 0.46 5.56
CA SER A 332 25.39 0.46 6.92
C SER A 332 24.35 0.82 7.98
N GLY A 333 23.15 1.22 7.55
CA GLY A 333 22.02 1.54 8.41
C GLY A 333 20.88 0.53 8.35
N LEU A 334 21.00 -0.54 7.56
CA LEU A 334 20.02 -1.62 7.57
C LEU A 334 20.36 -2.59 8.71
N PRO A 335 19.37 -2.97 9.55
CA PRO A 335 19.55 -4.04 10.51
C PRO A 335 20.11 -5.28 9.79
N PRO A 336 21.14 -5.98 10.34
CA PRO A 336 21.74 -7.15 9.70
C PRO A 336 20.72 -8.22 9.28
N GLU A 337 19.56 -8.28 9.94
CA GLU A 337 18.48 -9.19 9.63
C GLU A 337 17.79 -8.91 8.27
N LEU A 338 17.80 -7.66 7.79
CA LEU A 338 17.25 -7.27 6.50
C LEU A 338 18.22 -7.55 5.34
N LEU A 339 19.52 -7.42 5.59
CA LEU A 339 20.57 -7.78 4.64
C LEU A 339 20.62 -9.30 4.40
N GLY A 340 20.42 -10.11 5.44
CA GLY A 340 20.37 -11.57 5.33
C GLY A 340 19.20 -12.06 4.46
N ARG A 341 18.01 -11.46 4.61
CA ARG A 341 16.82 -11.83 3.82
C ARG A 341 16.92 -11.44 2.34
N LEU A 342 17.69 -10.41 2.01
CA LEU A 342 17.90 -9.96 0.63
C LEU A 342 18.85 -10.89 -0.15
N ILE A 343 19.84 -11.47 0.53
CA ILE A 343 20.76 -12.46 -0.08
C ILE A 343 20.02 -13.78 -0.34
N GLU A 344 19.20 -14.22 0.61
CA GLU A 344 18.37 -15.44 0.46
C GLU A 344 17.31 -15.33 -0.66
N MET A 345 16.85 -14.12 -1.00
CA MET A 345 15.90 -13.93 -2.12
C MET A 345 16.57 -13.89 -3.49
N GLN A 346 17.82 -13.42 -3.60
CA GLN A 346 18.56 -13.45 -4.88
C GLN A 346 19.07 -14.85 -5.22
N ASP A 347 19.52 -15.62 -4.23
CA ASP A 347 19.99 -16.99 -4.47
C ASP A 347 18.83 -17.95 -4.89
N HIS A 348 17.58 -17.62 -4.56
CA HIS A 348 16.41 -18.40 -4.98
C HIS A 348 15.90 -18.09 -6.40
N GLU A 349 16.22 -16.93 -6.98
CA GLU A 349 15.87 -16.62 -8.38
C GLU A 349 16.87 -17.22 -9.38
N ASP A 350 18.13 -17.40 -8.99
CA ASP A 350 19.16 -18.00 -9.86
C ASP A 350 19.07 -19.54 -9.90
N ASP A 351 18.73 -20.22 -8.80
CA ASP A 351 18.63 -21.70 -8.73
C ASP A 351 17.42 -22.27 -9.50
N GLU A 352 16.30 -21.53 -9.64
CA GLU A 352 15.14 -21.99 -10.42
C GLU A 352 15.33 -21.87 -11.94
N SER A 353 16.41 -21.21 -12.40
CA SER A 353 16.71 -21.03 -13.82
C SER A 353 17.63 -22.10 -14.42
N GLU A 354 18.35 -22.88 -13.59
CA GLU A 354 19.25 -23.95 -14.05
C GLU A 354 18.64 -25.37 -14.02
N GLU A 355 17.55 -25.62 -13.25
CA GLU A 355 16.91 -26.94 -13.19
C GLU A 355 15.91 -27.23 -14.34
N GLY A 356 15.71 -26.30 -15.28
CA GLY A 356 14.71 -26.39 -16.35
C GLY A 356 15.17 -26.97 -17.70
N GLU A 357 16.47 -27.18 -17.95
CA GLU A 357 16.99 -27.59 -19.28
C GLU A 357 17.50 -29.03 -19.40
N GLU A 358 17.64 -29.81 -18.31
CA GLU A 358 18.06 -31.22 -18.38
C GLU A 358 16.87 -32.19 -18.22
N GLY A 359 16.00 -32.28 -19.24
CA GLY A 359 14.84 -33.18 -19.15
C GLY A 359 14.06 -33.50 -20.42
N LEU A 360 14.65 -33.36 -21.62
CA LEU A 360 13.99 -33.76 -22.87
C LEU A 360 14.96 -34.37 -23.90
N GLU A 361 15.70 -35.41 -23.53
CA GLU A 361 16.24 -36.38 -24.50
C GLU A 361 16.20 -37.81 -23.91
N SER A 362 15.14 -38.57 -24.20
CA SER A 362 15.15 -39.99 -24.60
C SER A 362 13.75 -40.56 -24.83
#